data_AF-A0A4D4LA30-F1
#
_entry.id   AF-A0A4D4LA30-F1
#
_cell.length_a   1.000
_cell.length_b   1.000
_cell.length_c   1.000
_cell.angle_alpha   90.00
_cell.angle_beta   90.00
_cell.angle_gamma   90.00
#
_symmetry.space_group_name_H-M   'P 1'
#
loop_
_entity.id
_entity.type
_entity.pdbx_description
1 polymer ?
#
loop_
_entity_poly.entity_id
_entity_poly.type
_entity_poly.pdbx_seq_one_letter_code
_entity_poly.pdbx_strand_id
1 'polypeptide(L)'
;MTARAVRQKGGRRDMDRPPAVGPLVFGVSSVDGKSWASEHKLSGSPFRQIRRTTVTHERKPLQHTQGTHESVYVLPDQKVQQASQQIFEDGALEALGQAKKTFFGGHLTQGPDPAHGQTATADCADETTSAWPAPGGGCGADFLLCLACPNAHVHPGHHPRLALLHGHIQSLRSAMPEHRWHQRWYEHWQRLDDLADKVGRPSWTAARSRASDTDRTLVDLLLKGQLAS
;
A
#
# COMPACT_ATOMS: atom_id res chain seq x y z
N MET A 1 -12.63 -58.11 33.93
CA MET A 1 -11.91 -57.11 33.13
C MET A 1 -12.51 -57.10 31.74
N THR A 2 -12.92 -55.93 31.27
CA THR A 2 -13.85 -55.69 30.17
C THR A 2 -13.21 -55.91 28.81
N ALA A 3 -13.79 -56.83 28.01
CA ALA A 3 -13.40 -57.04 26.63
C ALA A 3 -13.87 -55.85 25.76
N ARG A 4 -12.92 -55.22 25.07
CA ARG A 4 -13.15 -54.20 24.05
C ARG A 4 -14.05 -54.75 22.94
N ALA A 5 -15.23 -54.16 22.76
CA ALA A 5 -16.06 -54.40 21.59
C ALA A 5 -15.38 -53.79 20.35
N VAL A 6 -14.85 -54.65 19.48
CA VAL A 6 -14.34 -54.27 18.16
C VAL A 6 -15.51 -53.81 17.32
N ARG A 7 -15.53 -52.52 16.96
CA ARG A 7 -16.50 -51.94 16.03
C ARG A 7 -16.22 -52.52 14.64
N GLN A 8 -16.99 -53.53 14.23
CA GLN A 8 -16.92 -54.13 12.91
C GLN A 8 -17.02 -53.04 11.83
N LYS A 9 -16.00 -52.96 10.97
CA LYS A 9 -16.04 -52.19 9.73
C LYS A 9 -17.18 -52.78 8.88
N GLY A 10 -18.22 -51.99 8.63
CA GLY A 10 -19.40 -52.41 7.88
C GLY A 10 -19.02 -52.89 6.48
N GLY A 11 -18.96 -54.22 6.31
CA GLY A 11 -19.03 -54.87 5.01
C GLY A 11 -20.43 -54.70 4.41
N ARG A 12 -20.53 -54.88 3.09
CA ARG A 12 -21.80 -54.84 2.33
C ARG A 12 -22.89 -55.58 3.10
N ARG A 13 -23.97 -54.86 3.44
CA ARG A 13 -25.18 -55.50 3.97
C ARG A 13 -25.71 -56.43 2.88
N ASP A 14 -26.05 -57.63 3.33
CA ASP A 14 -26.80 -58.62 2.59
C ASP A 14 -28.01 -57.97 1.88
N MET A 15 -28.04 -58.02 0.55
CA MET A 15 -29.07 -57.36 -0.27
C MET A 15 -30.39 -58.14 -0.31
N ASP A 16 -30.42 -59.34 0.30
CA ASP A 16 -31.61 -60.19 0.33
C ASP A 16 -32.64 -59.76 1.37
N ARG A 17 -32.31 -58.80 2.24
CA ARG A 17 -33.24 -58.22 3.22
C ARG A 17 -33.70 -56.83 2.77
N PRO A 18 -35.02 -56.59 2.63
CA PRO A 18 -35.51 -55.26 2.26
C PRO A 18 -35.10 -54.22 3.31
N PRO A 19 -34.62 -53.05 2.87
CA PRO A 19 -34.14 -52.02 3.78
C PRO A 19 -35.30 -51.48 4.63
N ALA A 20 -34.99 -51.10 5.87
CA ALA A 20 -35.99 -50.52 6.77
C ALA A 20 -36.43 -49.15 6.24
N VAL A 21 -37.71 -49.05 5.87
CA VAL A 21 -38.35 -47.80 5.46
C VAL A 21 -39.35 -47.39 6.54
N GLY A 22 -39.30 -46.13 6.95
CA GLY A 22 -40.19 -45.56 7.96
C GLY A 22 -40.30 -44.04 7.80
N PRO A 23 -41.12 -43.36 8.63
CA PRO A 23 -41.44 -41.93 8.46
C PRO A 23 -40.21 -41.01 8.41
N LEU A 24 -39.09 -41.43 9.02
CA LEU A 24 -37.81 -40.71 9.04
C LEU A 24 -36.63 -41.58 8.57
N VAL A 25 -36.89 -42.75 7.98
CA VAL A 25 -35.86 -43.69 7.54
C VAL A 25 -36.13 -44.05 6.09
N PHE A 26 -35.28 -43.59 5.19
CA PHE A 26 -35.48 -43.71 3.74
C PHE A 26 -34.87 -44.99 3.14
N GLY A 27 -34.48 -45.96 3.96
CA GLY A 27 -33.85 -47.20 3.48
C GLY A 27 -32.47 -47.04 2.83
N VAL A 28 -31.91 -45.83 2.80
CA VAL A 28 -30.57 -45.53 2.26
C VAL A 28 -29.58 -45.41 3.41
N SER A 29 -28.51 -46.20 3.36
CA SER A 29 -27.41 -46.13 4.33
C SER A 29 -26.29 -45.20 3.85
N SER A 30 -25.41 -44.82 4.79
CA SER A 30 -24.19 -44.07 4.45
C SER A 30 -23.23 -44.84 3.53
N VAL A 31 -23.36 -46.17 3.47
CA VAL A 31 -22.55 -47.01 2.58
C VAL A 31 -23.09 -46.93 1.15
N ASP A 32 -24.41 -46.90 0.98
CA ASP A 32 -25.07 -46.77 -0.34
C ASP A 32 -24.72 -45.41 -0.97
N GLY A 33 -24.74 -44.34 -0.17
CA GLY A 33 -24.31 -43.02 -0.62
C GLY A 33 -22.84 -42.96 -1.06
N LYS A 34 -21.94 -43.69 -0.38
CA LYS A 34 -20.52 -43.78 -0.77
C LYS A 34 -20.32 -44.62 -2.03
N SER A 35 -21.06 -45.71 -2.17
CA SER A 35 -21.01 -46.58 -3.35
C SER A 35 -21.49 -45.83 -4.59
N TRP A 36 -22.64 -45.16 -4.50
CA TRP A 36 -23.19 -44.35 -5.58
C TRP A 36 -22.23 -43.22 -6.00
N ALA A 37 -21.62 -42.53 -5.04
CA ALA A 37 -20.63 -41.48 -5.32
C ALA A 37 -19.37 -42.03 -6.03
N SER A 38 -18.89 -43.21 -5.60
CA SER A 38 -17.74 -43.86 -6.23
C SER A 38 -18.05 -44.33 -7.65
N GLU A 39 -19.23 -44.90 -7.86
CA GLU A 39 -19.70 -45.38 -9.17
C GLU A 39 -19.85 -44.24 -10.17
N HIS A 40 -20.34 -43.09 -9.72
CA HIS A 40 -20.49 -41.87 -10.53
C HIS A 40 -19.23 -40.98 -10.53
N LYS A 41 -18.12 -41.47 -9.94
CA LYS A 41 -16.82 -40.77 -9.85
C LYS A 41 -16.92 -39.35 -9.25
N LEU A 42 -17.86 -39.14 -8.33
CA LEU A 42 -18.03 -37.87 -7.64
C LEU A 42 -16.98 -37.75 -6.53
N SER A 43 -16.08 -36.77 -6.64
CA SER A 43 -15.02 -36.49 -5.66
C SER A 43 -15.53 -35.78 -4.39
N GLY A 44 -16.84 -35.50 -4.29
CA GLY A 44 -17.47 -34.84 -3.15
C GLY A 44 -18.97 -34.59 -3.38
N SER A 45 -19.61 -33.87 -2.46
CA SER A 45 -21.04 -33.54 -2.58
C SER A 45 -21.30 -32.64 -3.81
N PRO A 46 -22.21 -33.03 -4.72
CA PRO A 46 -22.57 -32.22 -5.89
C PRO A 46 -23.20 -30.87 -5.49
N PHE A 47 -23.82 -30.81 -4.30
CA PHE A 47 -24.37 -29.56 -3.74
C PHE A 47 -23.30 -28.55 -3.33
N ARG A 48 -22.04 -28.99 -3.16
CA ARG A 48 -20.94 -28.09 -2.81
C ARG A 48 -20.66 -27.10 -3.94
N GLN A 49 -20.84 -27.52 -5.18
CA GLN A 49 -20.64 -26.69 -6.38
C GLN A 49 -21.81 -25.71 -6.57
N ILE A 50 -23.05 -26.18 -6.40
CA ILE A 50 -24.27 -25.36 -6.42
C ILE A 50 -24.21 -24.28 -5.33
N ARG A 51 -23.86 -24.66 -4.10
CA ARG A 51 -23.71 -23.72 -2.98
C ARG A 51 -22.63 -22.67 -3.25
N ARG A 52 -21.53 -23.05 -3.92
CA ARG A 52 -20.47 -22.11 -4.29
C ARG A 52 -20.95 -21.10 -5.33
N THR A 53 -21.64 -21.56 -6.38
CA THR A 53 -22.17 -20.69 -7.44
C THR A 53 -23.26 -19.73 -6.95
N THR A 54 -24.14 -20.15 -6.04
CA THR A 54 -25.17 -19.26 -5.49
C THR A 54 -24.55 -18.18 -4.60
N VAL A 55 -23.57 -18.55 -3.75
CA VAL A 55 -22.92 -17.59 -2.85
C VAL A 55 -22.08 -16.57 -3.61
N THR A 56 -21.33 -16.98 -4.64
CA THR A 56 -20.55 -16.03 -5.45
C THR A 56 -21.42 -15.14 -6.34
N HIS A 57 -22.61 -15.59 -6.76
CA HIS A 57 -23.56 -14.77 -7.52
C HIS A 57 -24.22 -13.69 -6.64
N GLU A 58 -24.62 -14.04 -5.41
CA GLU A 58 -25.30 -13.12 -4.48
C GLU A 58 -24.37 -12.04 -3.90
N ARG A 59 -23.04 -12.24 -3.95
CA ARG A 59 -21.99 -11.31 -3.50
C ARG A 59 -22.13 -10.80 -2.05
N LYS A 60 -22.98 -11.43 -1.25
CA LYS A 60 -23.21 -11.11 0.17
C LYS A 60 -23.21 -12.39 1.00
N PRO A 61 -22.79 -12.32 2.28
CA PRO A 61 -22.83 -13.48 3.15
C PRO A 61 -24.29 -13.92 3.39
N LEU A 62 -24.64 -15.14 3.02
CA LEU A 62 -26.01 -15.66 3.22
C LEU A 62 -26.16 -16.32 4.61
N GLN A 63 -25.26 -17.25 4.95
CA GLN A 63 -25.33 -18.02 6.20
C GLN A 63 -23.95 -18.14 6.88
N HIS A 64 -23.02 -17.25 6.54
CA HIS A 64 -21.61 -17.35 6.92
C HIS A 64 -21.15 -15.96 7.38
N THR A 65 -20.08 -15.90 8.18
CA THR A 65 -19.46 -14.60 8.50
C THR A 65 -18.82 -14.01 7.25
N GLN A 66 -18.65 -12.68 7.22
CA GLN A 66 -17.98 -11.98 6.12
C GLN A 66 -16.61 -12.60 5.82
N GLY A 67 -15.82 -12.89 6.87
CA GLY A 67 -14.51 -13.52 6.70
C GLY A 67 -14.57 -14.91 6.04
N THR A 68 -15.55 -15.75 6.39
CA THR A 68 -15.74 -17.06 5.73
C THR A 68 -16.24 -16.91 4.30
N HIS A 69 -17.13 -15.95 4.04
CA HIS A 69 -17.60 -15.63 2.70
C HIS A 69 -16.43 -15.22 1.79
N GLU A 70 -15.59 -14.31 2.25
CA GLU A 70 -14.43 -13.82 1.51
C GLU A 70 -13.39 -14.93 1.30
N SER A 71 -12.98 -15.61 2.36
CA SER A 71 -11.86 -16.56 2.30
C SER A 71 -12.19 -17.88 1.59
N VAL A 72 -13.43 -18.38 1.70
CA VAL A 72 -13.82 -19.70 1.17
C VAL A 72 -14.49 -19.59 -0.21
N TYR A 73 -15.16 -18.47 -0.50
CA TYR A 73 -16.01 -18.35 -1.68
C TYR A 73 -15.54 -17.28 -2.66
N VAL A 74 -15.18 -16.08 -2.19
CA VAL A 74 -14.86 -14.94 -3.08
C VAL A 74 -13.41 -14.98 -3.55
N LEU A 75 -12.45 -15.00 -2.61
CA LEU A 75 -11.01 -14.93 -2.92
C LEU A 75 -10.49 -16.14 -3.73
N PRO A 76 -10.97 -17.38 -3.53
CA PRO A 76 -10.54 -18.53 -4.33
C PRO A 76 -11.22 -18.66 -5.71
N ASP A 77 -12.24 -17.86 -6.02
CA ASP A 77 -12.96 -17.95 -7.29
C ASP A 77 -12.16 -17.31 -8.42
N GLN A 78 -11.78 -18.10 -9.43
CA GLN A 78 -10.98 -17.64 -10.56
C GLN A 78 -11.64 -16.52 -11.37
N LYS A 79 -12.98 -16.49 -11.47
CA LYS A 79 -13.70 -15.41 -12.17
C LYS A 79 -13.60 -14.10 -11.39
N VAL A 80 -13.69 -14.17 -10.06
CA VAL A 80 -13.49 -13.01 -9.19
C VAL A 80 -12.05 -12.52 -9.26
N GLN A 81 -11.07 -13.44 -9.22
CA GLN A 81 -9.66 -13.10 -9.36
C GLN A 81 -9.38 -12.40 -10.69
N GLN A 82 -9.82 -12.97 -11.81
CA GLN A 82 -9.66 -12.39 -13.15
C GLN A 82 -10.34 -11.02 -13.26
N ALA A 83 -11.58 -10.89 -12.76
CA ALA A 83 -12.30 -9.63 -12.77
C ALA A 83 -11.67 -8.55 -11.87
N SER A 84 -10.91 -8.94 -10.83
CA SER A 84 -10.30 -8.01 -9.88
C SER A 84 -8.86 -7.62 -10.24
N GLN A 85 -8.23 -8.27 -11.23
CA GLN A 85 -6.82 -8.02 -11.60
C GLN A 85 -6.54 -6.54 -11.87
N GLN A 86 -7.39 -5.90 -12.67
CA GLN A 86 -7.25 -4.47 -13.00
C GLN A 86 -7.38 -3.59 -11.76
N ILE A 87 -8.32 -3.88 -10.86
CA ILE A 87 -8.51 -3.11 -9.62
C ILE A 87 -7.28 -3.21 -8.71
N PHE A 88 -6.66 -4.40 -8.62
CA PHE A 88 -5.42 -4.56 -7.86
C PHE A 88 -4.24 -3.86 -8.51
N GLU A 89 -4.12 -3.93 -9.83
CA GLU A 89 -3.09 -3.23 -10.58
C GLU A 89 -3.21 -1.71 -10.43
N ASP A 90 -4.40 -1.17 -10.67
CA ASP A 90 -4.71 0.25 -10.48
C ASP A 90 -4.43 0.70 -9.05
N GLY A 91 -4.89 -0.07 -8.06
CA GLY A 91 -4.64 0.23 -6.65
C GLY A 91 -3.16 0.16 -6.27
N ALA A 92 -2.40 -0.78 -6.84
CA ALA A 92 -0.96 -0.89 -6.61
C ALA A 92 -0.19 0.26 -7.28
N LEU A 93 -0.58 0.65 -8.50
CA LEU A 93 0.01 1.78 -9.22
C LEU A 93 -0.32 3.10 -8.54
N GLU A 94 -1.54 3.28 -8.04
CA GLU A 94 -1.91 4.45 -7.25
C GLU A 94 -1.10 4.52 -5.96
N ALA A 95 -1.01 3.41 -5.21
CA ALA A 95 -0.22 3.35 -3.98
C ALA A 95 1.27 3.65 -4.25
N LEU A 96 1.83 3.13 -5.36
CA LEU A 96 3.18 3.46 -5.80
C LEU A 96 3.32 4.94 -6.16
N GLY A 97 2.33 5.52 -6.84
CA GLY A 97 2.30 6.95 -7.17
C GLY A 97 2.28 7.83 -5.91
N GLN A 98 1.47 7.46 -4.91
CA GLN A 98 1.43 8.15 -3.62
C GLN A 98 2.76 8.02 -2.87
N ALA A 99 3.35 6.82 -2.83
CA ALA A 99 4.66 6.61 -2.22
C ALA A 99 5.77 7.40 -2.93
N LYS A 100 5.75 7.49 -4.26
CA LYS A 100 6.74 8.27 -5.01
C LYS A 100 6.70 9.76 -4.69
N LYS A 101 5.54 10.32 -4.38
CA LYS A 101 5.40 11.74 -4.01
C LYS A 101 6.11 12.08 -2.71
N THR A 102 6.39 11.11 -1.85
CA THR A 102 7.00 11.36 -0.53
C THR A 102 8.52 11.24 -0.55
N PHE A 103 9.11 10.72 -1.64
CA PHE A 103 10.56 10.65 -1.83
C PHE A 103 11.13 11.92 -2.42
N PHE A 104 12.37 12.23 -2.04
CA PHE A 104 13.17 13.25 -2.72
C PHE A 104 13.35 12.86 -4.19
N GLY A 105 12.87 13.73 -5.08
CA GLY A 105 12.78 13.49 -6.53
C GLY A 105 14.01 13.86 -7.34
N GLY A 106 14.97 14.56 -6.73
CA GLY A 106 16.17 15.05 -7.40
C GLY A 106 17.41 14.16 -7.22
N HIS A 107 18.58 14.76 -7.40
CA HIS A 107 19.88 14.11 -7.39
C HIS A 107 20.77 14.58 -6.24
N LEU A 108 21.52 13.66 -5.63
CA LEU A 108 22.62 13.98 -4.72
C LEU A 108 23.92 14.12 -5.52
N THR A 109 24.58 15.27 -5.40
CA THR A 109 25.86 15.57 -6.07
C THR A 109 26.95 15.87 -5.05
N GLN A 110 28.21 15.81 -5.46
CA GLN A 110 29.35 16.06 -4.55
C GLN A 110 29.67 17.56 -4.40
N GLY A 111 29.24 18.38 -5.36
CA GLY A 111 29.49 19.82 -5.38
C GLY A 111 28.51 20.56 -6.30
N PRO A 112 28.57 21.89 -6.29
CA PRO A 112 27.76 22.73 -7.18
C PRO A 112 28.24 22.58 -8.63
N ASP A 113 27.30 22.62 -9.56
CA ASP A 113 27.59 22.71 -11.00
C ASP A 113 27.38 24.18 -11.43
N PRO A 114 28.38 24.84 -12.05
CA PRO A 114 28.24 26.23 -12.48
C PRO A 114 27.17 26.45 -13.56
N ALA A 115 26.74 25.40 -14.27
CA ALA A 115 25.64 25.48 -15.22
C ALA A 115 24.26 25.49 -14.55
N HIS A 116 24.18 25.05 -13.29
CA HIS A 116 22.92 24.98 -12.56
C HIS A 116 22.66 26.27 -11.76
N GLY A 117 21.41 26.72 -11.73
CA GLY A 117 21.00 27.90 -10.98
C GLY A 117 20.73 27.57 -9.51
N GLN A 118 21.39 28.23 -8.57
CA GLN A 118 21.14 27.99 -7.15
C GLN A 118 19.77 28.54 -6.71
N THR A 119 18.96 27.67 -6.09
CA THR A 119 17.68 28.04 -5.47
C THR A 119 17.76 27.97 -3.94
N ALA A 120 16.64 28.20 -3.27
CA ALA A 120 16.57 28.12 -1.81
C ALA A 120 16.90 26.72 -1.27
N THR A 121 16.45 25.66 -1.95
CA THR A 121 16.53 24.27 -1.45
C THR A 121 17.49 23.38 -2.25
N ALA A 122 17.78 23.70 -3.52
CA ALA A 122 18.66 22.90 -4.39
C ALA A 122 19.24 23.74 -5.53
N ASP A 123 20.20 23.21 -6.28
CA ASP A 123 20.55 23.77 -7.59
C ASP A 123 19.57 23.23 -8.65
N CYS A 124 19.09 24.09 -9.54
CA CYS A 124 18.20 23.76 -10.64
C CYS A 124 19.00 23.55 -11.93
N ALA A 125 18.90 22.37 -12.52
CA ALA A 125 19.56 22.06 -13.79
C ALA A 125 18.92 22.78 -14.98
N ASP A 126 17.60 22.86 -15.01
CA ASP A 126 16.84 23.49 -16.08
C ASP A 126 15.42 23.83 -15.59
N GLU A 127 15.07 25.12 -15.61
CA GLU A 127 13.75 25.59 -15.21
C GLU A 127 12.68 25.37 -16.28
N THR A 128 13.08 25.20 -17.54
CA THR A 128 12.15 25.09 -18.68
C THR A 128 11.51 23.71 -18.80
N THR A 129 12.13 22.69 -18.20
CA THR A 129 11.64 21.30 -18.14
C THR A 129 10.98 20.94 -16.81
N SER A 130 10.66 21.95 -15.99
CA SER A 130 9.97 21.76 -14.71
C SER A 130 8.60 21.09 -14.86
N ALA A 131 8.23 20.26 -13.88
CA ALA A 131 6.89 19.68 -13.77
C ALA A 131 5.80 20.72 -13.41
N TRP A 132 6.20 21.95 -13.09
CA TRP A 132 5.31 23.07 -12.74
C TRP A 132 5.64 24.30 -13.61
N PRO A 133 5.22 24.33 -14.89
CA PRO A 133 5.47 25.47 -15.75
C PRO A 133 4.68 26.71 -15.32
N ALA A 134 5.31 27.88 -15.33
CA ALA A 134 4.62 29.15 -15.09
C ALA A 134 3.89 29.65 -16.35
N PRO A 135 2.80 30.44 -16.24
CA PRO A 135 2.06 30.96 -17.39
C PRO A 135 2.89 31.80 -18.37
N GLY A 136 3.96 32.45 -17.89
CA GLY A 136 4.87 33.29 -18.68
C GLY A 136 6.10 32.56 -19.21
N GLY A 137 6.21 31.24 -19.00
CA GLY A 137 7.43 30.47 -19.22
C GLY A 137 8.28 30.33 -17.95
N GLY A 138 9.19 29.35 -17.95
CA GLY A 138 10.01 29.00 -16.79
C GLY A 138 9.27 28.17 -15.74
N CYS A 139 9.87 28.07 -14.55
CA CYS A 139 9.35 27.28 -13.44
C CYS A 139 8.46 28.13 -12.52
N GLY A 140 7.22 27.69 -12.29
CA GLY A 140 6.28 28.30 -11.34
C GLY A 140 6.19 27.55 -10.01
N ALA A 141 7.18 26.70 -9.71
CA ALA A 141 7.20 25.90 -8.49
C ALA A 141 7.64 26.75 -7.30
N ASP A 142 6.96 26.62 -6.15
CA ASP A 142 7.52 27.05 -4.87
C ASP A 142 8.83 26.27 -4.59
N PHE A 143 9.80 26.89 -3.93
CA PHE A 143 11.09 26.25 -3.68
C PHE A 143 11.00 24.96 -2.85
N LEU A 144 9.93 24.71 -2.10
CA LEU A 144 9.70 23.42 -1.43
C LEU A 144 9.31 22.30 -2.40
N LEU A 145 8.82 22.63 -3.59
CA LEU A 145 8.56 21.68 -4.67
C LEU A 145 9.83 21.27 -5.41
N CYS A 146 10.92 22.04 -5.32
CA CYS A 146 12.22 21.60 -5.83
C CYS A 146 12.65 20.27 -5.20
N LEU A 147 12.21 19.94 -3.98
CA LEU A 147 12.45 18.63 -3.35
C LEU A 147 11.80 17.45 -4.08
N ALA A 148 10.78 17.70 -4.90
CA ALA A 148 10.13 16.71 -5.76
C ALA A 148 10.54 16.84 -7.24
N CYS A 149 11.33 17.86 -7.60
CA CYS A 149 11.68 18.13 -8.98
C CYS A 149 12.84 17.20 -9.43
N PRO A 150 12.75 16.54 -10.59
CA PRO A 150 13.87 15.78 -11.14
C PRO A 150 15.08 16.67 -11.48
N ASN A 151 14.86 17.95 -11.76
CA ASN A 151 15.92 18.90 -12.10
C ASN A 151 16.68 19.44 -10.86
N ALA A 152 16.34 18.99 -9.65
CA ALA A 152 16.96 19.47 -8.43
C ALA A 152 18.23 18.69 -8.08
N HIS A 153 19.31 19.41 -7.79
CA HIS A 153 20.60 18.86 -7.38
C HIS A 153 20.97 19.36 -5.98
N VAL A 154 21.14 18.43 -5.05
CA VAL A 154 21.52 18.70 -3.66
C VAL A 154 22.96 18.26 -3.45
N HIS A 155 23.82 19.21 -3.09
CA HIS A 155 25.21 18.97 -2.73
C HIS A 155 25.46 19.35 -1.25
N PRO A 156 26.64 19.03 -0.67
CA PRO A 156 26.93 19.27 0.74
C PRO A 156 26.77 20.71 1.24
N GLY A 157 26.80 21.72 0.34
CA GLY A 157 26.53 23.12 0.69
C GLY A 157 25.07 23.41 1.03
N HIS A 158 24.13 22.57 0.57
CA HIS A 158 22.71 22.67 0.91
C HIS A 158 22.35 21.94 2.21
N HIS A 159 23.18 21.00 2.68
CA HIS A 159 22.84 20.17 3.83
C HIS A 159 22.54 20.98 5.10
N PRO A 160 23.29 22.04 5.46
CA PRO A 160 23.00 22.81 6.68
C PRO A 160 21.61 23.44 6.68
N ARG A 161 21.24 24.15 5.59
CA ARG A 161 19.91 24.78 5.46
C ARG A 161 18.79 23.75 5.38
N LEU A 162 18.98 22.64 4.65
CA LEU A 162 17.95 21.62 4.51
C LEU A 162 17.71 20.87 5.82
N ALA A 163 18.78 20.61 6.59
CA ALA A 163 18.67 20.01 7.90
C ALA A 163 18.02 20.94 8.93
N LEU A 164 18.27 22.25 8.83
CA LEU A 164 17.56 23.25 9.61
C LEU A 164 16.06 23.31 9.25
N LEU A 165 15.75 23.38 7.95
CA LEU A 165 14.38 23.39 7.41
C LEU A 165 13.58 22.17 7.89
N HIS A 166 14.17 20.98 7.81
CA HIS A 166 13.56 19.73 8.28
C HIS A 166 13.11 19.83 9.75
N GLY A 167 14.00 20.34 10.61
CA GLY A 167 13.68 20.54 12.02
C GLY A 167 12.63 21.62 12.28
N HIS A 168 12.62 22.72 11.50
CA HIS A 168 11.63 23.78 11.64
C HIS A 168 10.23 23.30 11.24
N ILE A 169 10.11 22.61 10.10
CA ILE A 169 8.83 22.04 9.65
C ILE A 169 8.28 21.05 10.68
N GLN A 170 9.15 20.20 11.25
CA GLN A 170 8.74 19.28 12.32
C GLN A 170 8.25 20.02 13.57
N SER A 171 8.90 21.11 13.94
CA SER A 171 8.54 21.90 15.13
C SER A 171 7.18 22.58 14.97
N LEU A 172 6.83 23.01 13.75
CA LEU A 172 5.52 23.58 13.43
C LEU A 172 4.35 22.65 13.78
N ARG A 173 4.57 21.32 13.78
CA ARG A 173 3.53 20.33 14.13
C ARG A 173 2.97 20.54 15.54
N SER A 174 3.79 21.04 16.46
CA SER A 174 3.37 21.35 17.84
C SER A 174 2.58 22.65 17.97
N ALA A 175 2.67 23.55 16.98
CA ALA A 175 2.09 24.89 17.02
C ALA A 175 0.78 25.04 16.23
N MET A 176 0.30 23.98 15.58
CA MET A 176 -0.92 24.02 14.76
C MET A 176 -1.70 22.69 14.78
N PRO A 177 -2.99 22.69 14.41
CA PRO A 177 -3.76 21.45 14.30
C PRO A 177 -3.13 20.46 13.31
N GLU A 178 -3.13 19.17 13.66
CA GLU A 178 -2.47 18.11 12.89
C GLU A 178 -2.94 18.06 11.42
N HIS A 179 -4.24 18.20 11.16
CA HIS A 179 -4.77 18.19 9.80
C HIS A 179 -4.22 19.33 8.93
N ARG A 180 -4.02 20.53 9.51
CA ARG A 180 -3.45 21.68 8.78
C ARG A 180 -1.97 21.48 8.53
N TRP A 181 -1.26 20.95 9.52
CA TRP A 181 0.15 20.60 9.34
C TRP A 181 0.30 19.57 8.22
N HIS A 182 -0.55 18.54 8.25
CA HIS A 182 -0.50 17.46 7.27
C HIS A 182 -0.78 17.98 5.85
N GLN A 183 -1.84 18.77 5.68
CA GLN A 183 -2.22 19.32 4.38
C GLN A 183 -1.13 20.21 3.76
N ARG A 184 -0.41 20.98 4.58
CA ARG A 184 0.55 21.97 4.09
C ARG A 184 1.98 21.45 4.02
N TRP A 185 2.41 20.61 4.96
CA TRP A 185 3.83 20.34 5.19
C TRP A 185 4.23 18.88 5.07
N TYR A 186 3.30 17.94 5.18
CA TYR A 186 3.62 16.52 5.32
C TYR A 186 4.49 15.99 4.18
N GLU A 187 4.09 16.25 2.93
CA GLU A 187 4.85 15.76 1.77
C GLU A 187 6.26 16.36 1.72
N HIS A 188 6.39 17.66 1.98
CA HIS A 188 7.70 18.32 1.98
C HIS A 188 8.59 17.81 3.12
N TRP A 189 8.00 17.57 4.29
CA TRP A 189 8.69 16.99 5.44
C TRP A 189 9.19 15.57 5.12
N GLN A 190 8.36 14.72 4.52
CA GLN A 190 8.76 13.36 4.14
C GLN A 190 9.91 13.34 3.11
N ARG A 191 9.90 14.27 2.14
CA ARG A 191 11.00 14.39 1.17
C ARG A 191 12.31 14.78 1.84
N LEU A 192 12.25 15.67 2.84
CA LEU A 192 13.42 16.02 3.64
C LEU A 192 13.87 14.88 4.54
N ASP A 193 12.93 14.08 5.05
CA ASP A 193 13.22 12.91 5.88
C ASP A 193 13.93 11.81 5.07
N ASP A 194 13.42 11.51 3.87
CA ASP A 194 14.07 10.63 2.89
C ASP A 194 15.45 11.15 2.47
N LEU A 195 15.57 12.45 2.23
CA LEU A 195 16.86 13.07 1.93
C LEU A 195 17.85 12.95 3.10
N ALA A 196 17.39 13.09 4.34
CA ALA A 196 18.21 12.89 5.53
C ALA A 196 18.72 11.45 5.66
N ASP A 197 17.91 10.46 5.27
CA ASP A 197 18.35 9.06 5.19
C ASP A 197 19.39 8.85 4.09
N LYS A 198 19.17 9.40 2.89
CA LYS A 198 20.11 9.31 1.75
C LYS A 198 21.47 9.98 2.04
N VAL A 199 21.47 11.13 2.71
CA VAL A 199 22.69 11.84 3.15
C VAL A 199 23.35 11.14 4.35
N GLY A 200 22.57 10.37 5.11
CA GLY A 200 22.95 9.76 6.37
C GLY A 200 22.61 10.63 7.57
N ARG A 201 21.79 10.11 8.49
CA ARG A 201 21.29 10.81 9.68
C ARG A 201 22.38 11.47 10.55
N PRO A 202 23.56 10.85 10.80
CA PRO A 202 24.62 11.50 11.56
C PRO A 202 25.16 12.74 10.84
N SER A 203 25.46 12.62 9.53
CA SER A 203 25.93 13.71 8.68
C SER A 203 24.90 14.83 8.58
N TRP A 204 23.62 14.50 8.48
CA TRP A 204 22.51 15.43 8.47
C TRP A 204 22.43 16.24 9.77
N THR A 205 22.54 15.57 10.91
CA THR A 205 22.53 16.20 12.24
C THR A 205 23.73 17.13 12.41
N ALA A 206 24.92 16.69 11.99
CA ALA A 206 26.13 17.51 12.01
C ALA A 206 26.10 18.67 10.99
N ALA A 207 25.35 18.56 9.90
CA ALA A 207 25.12 19.66 8.98
C ALA A 207 24.21 20.73 9.63
N ARG A 208 23.16 20.31 10.35
CA ARG A 208 22.27 21.24 11.07
C ARG A 208 23.02 22.14 12.05
N SER A 209 23.97 21.58 12.80
CA SER A 209 24.78 22.37 13.75
C SER A 209 25.71 23.38 13.07
N ARG A 210 25.98 23.23 11.77
CA ARG A 210 26.80 24.13 10.96
C ARG A 210 25.98 25.16 10.18
N ALA A 211 24.67 25.22 10.37
CA ALA A 211 23.82 26.20 9.69
C ALA A 211 24.26 27.63 10.04
N SER A 212 24.46 28.43 9.00
CA SER A 212 24.84 29.84 9.08
C SER A 212 23.62 30.74 9.34
N ASP A 213 23.86 32.02 9.63
CA ASP A 213 22.77 33.00 9.76
C ASP A 213 22.06 33.26 8.43
N THR A 214 22.79 33.15 7.32
CA THR A 214 22.20 33.16 5.97
C THR A 214 21.24 31.99 5.79
N ASP A 215 21.63 30.78 6.20
CA ASP A 215 20.75 29.60 6.13
C ASP A 215 19.50 29.80 6.99
N ARG A 216 19.64 30.35 8.20
CA ARG A 216 18.51 30.66 9.09
C ARG A 216 17.54 31.65 8.45
N THR A 217 18.08 32.72 7.85
CA THR A 217 17.29 33.76 7.19
C THR A 217 16.53 33.20 5.99
N LEU A 218 17.21 32.42 5.16
CA LEU A 218 16.61 31.80 3.97
C LEU A 218 15.50 30.81 4.36
N VAL A 219 15.71 29.98 5.39
CA VAL A 219 14.67 29.08 5.90
C VAL A 219 13.47 29.84 6.47
N ASP A 220 13.69 30.94 7.18
CA ASP A 220 12.59 31.77 7.71
C ASP A 220 11.76 32.41 6.58
N LEU A 221 12.42 33.00 5.58
CA LEU A 221 11.76 33.57 4.40
C LEU A 221 10.99 32.50 3.61
N LEU A 222 11.59 31.32 3.44
CA LEU A 222 10.96 30.19 2.77
C LEU A 222 9.67 29.76 3.47
N LEU A 223 9.71 29.57 4.79
CA LEU A 223 8.54 29.14 5.57
C LEU A 223 7.43 30.20 5.60
N LYS A 224 7.79 31.48 5.51
CA LYS A 224 6.86 32.60 5.40
C LYS A 224 6.30 32.78 3.98
N GLY A 225 6.83 32.08 2.97
CA GLY A 225 6.45 32.26 1.57
C GLY A 225 6.86 33.65 1.03
N GLN A 226 7.97 34.19 1.52
CA GLN A 226 8.47 35.53 1.18
C GLN A 226 9.64 35.50 0.18
N LEU A 227 10.00 34.32 -0.31
CA LEU A 227 10.94 34.18 -1.41
C LEU A 227 10.16 34.29 -2.74
N ALA A 228 10.65 35.12 -3.65
CA ALA A 228 10.12 35.15 -5.00
C ALA A 228 10.56 33.88 -5.73
N SER A 229 9.59 33.04 -6.11
CA SER A 229 9.75 31.91 -7.03
C SER A 229 9.70 32.39 -8.48
#